data_AF-A0A2V7WAQ9-F1
#
_entry.id   AF-A0A2V7WAQ9-F1
#
_cell.length_a   1.000
_cell.length_b   1.000
_cell.length_c   1.000
_cell.angle_alpha   90.00
_cell.angle_beta   90.00
_cell.angle_gamma   90.00
#
_symmetry.space_group_name_H-M   'P 1'
#
loop_
_entity.id
_entity.type
_entity.pdbx_description
1 polymer ?
#
loop_
_entity_poly.entity_id
_entity_poly.type
_entity_poly.pdbx_seq_one_letter_code
_entity_poly.pdbx_strand_id
1 'polypeptide(L)'
;MSICKFAAEKGIYCSGFRRFSEDELRRRLDWIAKKNPNESRAELEETADRWQLARQEVDGVPTACDVQQREHDLCNGWDDFSDEELAHFLVELTGSSTPVVAQ
;
A
#
# COMPACT_ATOMS: atom_id res chain seq x y z
N MET A 1 -5.18 -0.34 -12.07
CA MET A 1 -3.95 -0.19 -11.28
C MET A 1 -4.35 0.34 -9.92
N SER A 2 -3.94 -0.34 -8.85
CA SER A 2 -4.15 0.08 -7.47
C SER A 2 -3.32 1.32 -7.13
N ILE A 3 -3.68 1.99 -6.03
CA ILE A 3 -2.88 3.09 -5.48
C ILE A 3 -1.47 2.63 -5.05
N CYS A 4 -1.29 1.37 -4.62
CA CYS A 4 0.02 0.83 -4.25
C CYS A 4 0.95 0.75 -5.47
N LYS A 5 0.46 0.26 -6.61
CA LYS A 5 1.28 0.21 -7.82
C LYS A 5 1.56 1.62 -8.37
N PHE A 6 0.57 2.51 -8.35
CA PHE A 6 0.76 3.90 -8.77
C PHE A 6 1.81 4.64 -7.91
N ALA A 7 1.70 4.53 -6.58
CA ALA A 7 2.64 5.14 -5.64
C ALA A 7 4.08 4.60 -5.83
N ALA A 8 4.23 3.30 -6.08
CA ALA A 8 5.51 2.69 -6.38
C ALA A 8 6.14 3.22 -7.68
N GLU A 9 5.35 3.34 -8.76
CA GLU A 9 5.84 3.85 -10.04
C GLU A 9 6.24 5.33 -9.98
N LYS A 10 5.50 6.13 -9.22
CA LYS A 10 5.72 7.58 -9.10
C LYS A 10 6.68 7.97 -7.97
N GLY A 11 6.98 7.07 -7.05
CA GLY A 11 7.83 7.36 -5.90
C GLY A 11 7.22 8.42 -4.98
N ILE A 12 5.91 8.34 -4.76
CA ILE A 12 5.14 9.30 -3.95
C ILE A 12 4.53 8.63 -2.72
N TYR A 13 4.30 9.42 -1.68
CA TYR A 13 3.65 8.99 -0.44
C TYR A 13 4.36 7.77 0.18
N CYS A 14 3.60 6.71 0.47
CA CYS A 14 4.10 5.45 1.01
C CYS A 14 5.07 4.70 0.08
N SER A 15 5.27 5.14 -1.16
CA SER A 15 6.03 4.41 -2.20
C SER A 15 5.46 3.03 -2.55
N GLY A 16 4.23 2.73 -2.13
CA GLY A 16 3.50 1.52 -2.52
C GLY A 16 4.28 0.23 -2.25
N PHE A 17 4.28 -0.69 -3.22
CA PHE A 17 5.03 -1.96 -3.10
C PHE A 17 6.54 -1.76 -2.89
N ARG A 18 7.12 -0.66 -3.41
CA ARG A 18 8.56 -0.36 -3.26
C ARG A 18 8.95 -0.02 -1.83
N ARG A 19 7.99 0.22 -0.93
CA ARG A 19 8.24 0.36 0.51
C ARG A 19 8.90 -0.88 1.11
N PHE A 20 8.59 -2.06 0.57
CA PHE A 20 9.01 -3.33 1.16
C PHE A 20 10.19 -3.93 0.40
N SER A 21 11.15 -4.51 1.15
CA SER A 21 12.16 -5.41 0.57
C SER A 21 11.50 -6.64 -0.05
N GLU A 22 12.24 -7.41 -0.86
CA GLU A 22 11.66 -8.63 -1.46
C GLU A 22 11.19 -9.61 -0.39
N ASP A 23 12.02 -9.87 0.63
CA ASP A 23 11.69 -10.78 1.72
C ASP A 23 10.47 -10.30 2.52
N GLU A 24 10.37 -8.99 2.78
CA GLU A 24 9.24 -8.43 3.51
C GLU A 24 7.95 -8.50 2.68
N LEU A 25 8.02 -8.18 1.40
CA LEU A 25 6.87 -8.26 0.49
C LEU A 25 6.34 -9.69 0.42
N ARG A 26 7.23 -10.69 0.25
CA ARG A 26 6.87 -12.11 0.25
C ARG A 26 6.29 -12.57 1.57
N ARG A 27 6.79 -12.07 2.70
CA ARG A 27 6.27 -12.39 4.03
C ARG A 27 4.86 -11.83 4.25
N ARG A 28 4.62 -10.58 3.83
CA ARG A 28 3.30 -9.93 3.95
C ARG A 28 2.27 -10.56 3.02
N LEU A 29 2.69 -10.92 1.81
CA LEU A 29 1.84 -11.57 0.81
C LEU A 29 2.03 -13.10 0.79
N ASP A 30 2.30 -13.72 1.94
CA ASP A 30 2.65 -15.14 1.99
C ASP A 30 1.55 -16.04 1.43
N TRP A 31 0.29 -15.64 1.58
CA TRP A 31 -0.89 -16.33 1.08
C TRP A 31 -1.00 -16.30 -0.46
N ILE A 32 -0.34 -15.34 -1.12
CA ILE A 32 -0.08 -15.33 -2.57
C ILE A 32 1.20 -16.13 -2.85
N ALA A 33 2.31 -15.71 -2.24
CA ALA A 33 3.65 -16.15 -2.59
C ALA A 33 3.88 -17.65 -2.37
N LYS A 34 3.20 -18.26 -1.40
CA LYS A 34 3.26 -19.72 -1.15
C LYS A 34 2.66 -20.54 -2.29
N LYS A 35 1.73 -19.97 -3.07
CA LYS A 35 1.10 -20.67 -4.21
C LYS A 35 2.03 -20.75 -5.41
N ASN A 36 2.94 -19.79 -5.54
CA ASN A 36 3.99 -19.79 -6.57
C ASN A 36 5.33 -19.28 -6.02
N PRO A 37 6.09 -20.12 -5.29
CA PRO A 37 7.30 -19.68 -4.59
C PRO A 37 8.40 -19.11 -5.49
N ASN A 38 8.38 -19.47 -6.77
CA ASN A 38 9.40 -19.08 -7.75
C ASN A 38 9.01 -17.85 -8.56
N GLU A 39 7.84 -17.25 -8.32
CA GLU A 39 7.46 -16.02 -9.00
C GLU A 39 8.46 -14.90 -8.68
N SER A 40 8.80 -14.11 -9.69
CA SER A 40 9.62 -12.92 -9.51
C SER A 40 8.90 -11.87 -8.67
N ARG A 41 9.65 -10.92 -8.11
CA ARG A 41 9.06 -9.77 -7.41
C ARG A 41 8.01 -9.05 -8.25
N ALA A 42 8.27 -8.84 -9.54
CA ALA A 42 7.36 -8.14 -10.44
C ALA A 42 6.04 -8.91 -10.63
N GLU A 43 6.09 -10.23 -10.75
CA GLU A 43 4.90 -11.09 -10.86
C GLU A 43 4.09 -11.10 -9.56
N LEU A 44 4.76 -11.11 -8.40
CA LEU A 44 4.09 -10.99 -7.09
C LEU A 44 3.39 -9.63 -6.95
N GLU A 45 4.07 -8.52 -7.29
CA GLU A 45 3.47 -7.18 -7.27
C GLU A 45 2.28 -7.07 -8.23
N GLU A 46 2.35 -7.69 -9.41
CA GLU A 46 1.23 -7.70 -10.36
C GLU A 46 0.03 -8.51 -9.83
N THR A 47 0.30 -9.65 -9.18
CA THR A 47 -0.75 -10.46 -8.56
C THR A 47 -1.40 -9.74 -7.39
N ALA A 48 -0.60 -9.06 -6.56
CA ALA A 48 -1.08 -8.22 -5.47
C ALA A 48 -1.92 -7.04 -6.00
N ASP A 49 -1.49 -6.36 -7.06
CA ASP A 49 -2.23 -5.26 -7.69
C ASP A 49 -3.63 -5.71 -8.14
N ARG A 50 -3.71 -6.87 -8.82
CA ARG A 50 -4.99 -7.43 -9.26
C ARG A 50 -5.88 -7.80 -8.08
N TRP A 51 -5.32 -8.42 -7.04
CA TRP A 51 -6.09 -8.77 -5.86
C TRP A 51 -6.64 -7.54 -5.13
N GLN A 52 -5.81 -6.50 -4.94
CA GLN A 52 -6.24 -5.26 -4.30
C GLN A 52 -7.38 -4.58 -5.05
N LEU A 53 -7.34 -4.57 -6.39
CA LEU A 53 -8.43 -4.04 -7.22
C LEU A 53 -9.71 -4.86 -7.11
N ALA A 54 -9.59 -6.19 -7.10
CA ALA A 54 -10.74 -7.08 -6.92
C ALA A 54 -11.38 -6.90 -5.54
N ARG A 55 -10.58 -6.77 -4.47
CA ARG A 55 -11.10 -6.47 -3.12
C ARG A 55 -11.74 -5.09 -3.06
N GLN A 56 -11.13 -4.08 -3.69
CA GLN A 56 -11.70 -2.73 -3.76
C GLN A 56 -13.11 -2.75 -4.39
N GLU A 57 -13.27 -3.50 -5.48
CA GLU A 57 -14.57 -3.67 -6.16
C GLU A 57 -15.58 -4.43 -5.29
N VAL A 58 -15.17 -5.56 -4.70
CA VAL A 58 -16.04 -6.39 -3.86
C VAL A 58 -16.51 -5.66 -2.60
N ASP A 59 -15.61 -4.90 -1.96
CA ASP A 59 -15.90 -4.20 -0.71
C ASP A 59 -16.55 -2.82 -0.95
N GLY A 60 -16.65 -2.39 -2.21
CA GLY A 60 -17.27 -1.12 -2.60
C GLY A 60 -16.59 0.11 -2.02
N VAL A 61 -15.25 0.08 -1.88
CA VAL A 61 -14.47 1.17 -1.27
C VAL A 61 -13.77 2.06 -2.32
N PRO A 62 -13.49 3.33 -1.99
CA PRO A 62 -12.91 4.27 -2.96
C PRO A 62 -11.53 3.87 -3.47
N THR A 63 -10.68 3.29 -2.62
CA THR A 63 -9.31 2.96 -2.97
C THR A 63 -8.86 1.62 -2.38
N ALA A 64 -7.84 1.02 -2.98
CA ALA A 64 -7.17 -0.15 -2.40
C ALA A 64 -6.53 0.12 -1.02
N CYS A 65 -6.22 1.38 -0.67
CA CYS A 65 -5.78 1.71 0.71
C CYS A 65 -6.89 1.46 1.73
N ASP A 66 -8.14 1.75 1.38
CA ASP A 66 -9.30 1.50 2.25
C ASP A 66 -9.51 -0.01 2.51
N VAL A 67 -9.17 -0.85 1.52
CA VAL A 67 -9.12 -2.31 1.71
C VAL A 67 -8.02 -2.67 2.71
N GLN A 68 -6.81 -2.12 2.52
CA GLN A 68 -5.67 -2.45 3.38
C GLN A 68 -5.88 -2.01 4.84
N GLN A 69 -6.52 -0.87 5.09
CA GLN A 69 -6.90 -0.44 6.45
C GLN A 69 -7.94 -1.35 7.13
N ARG A 70 -8.63 -2.22 6.39
CA ARG A 70 -9.61 -3.16 6.96
C ARG A 70 -9.00 -4.54 7.17
N GLU A 71 -8.22 -5.00 6.20
CA GLU A 71 -7.70 -6.36 6.18
C GLU A 71 -6.31 -6.48 6.82
N HIS A 72 -5.53 -5.41 6.79
CA HIS A 72 -4.14 -5.36 7.28
C HIS A 72 -3.22 -6.41 6.64
N ASP A 73 -3.51 -6.80 5.40
CA ASP A 73 -2.77 -7.87 4.69
C ASP A 73 -1.39 -7.41 4.18
N LEU A 74 -1.32 -6.24 3.53
CA LEU A 74 -0.07 -5.70 3.00
C LEU A 74 0.51 -4.61 3.90
N CYS A 75 -0.30 -3.66 4.32
CA CYS A 75 0.08 -2.56 5.21
C CYS A 75 -1.05 -2.23 6.18
N ASN A 76 -0.74 -1.50 7.26
CA ASN A 76 -1.76 -0.95 8.16
C ASN A 76 -2.27 0.42 7.67
N GLY A 77 -2.24 0.65 6.35
CA GLY A 77 -2.60 1.94 5.76
C GLY A 77 -1.79 3.10 6.31
N TRP A 78 -2.47 4.18 6.70
CA TRP A 78 -1.86 5.37 7.28
C TRP A 78 -1.31 5.16 8.71
N ASP A 79 -1.71 4.09 9.39
CA ASP A 79 -1.28 3.81 10.77
C ASP A 79 0.16 3.30 10.85
N ASP A 80 0.77 2.96 9.71
CA ASP A 80 2.18 2.58 9.61
C ASP A 80 3.13 3.80 9.57
N PHE A 81 2.64 5.03 9.74
CA PHE A 81 3.41 6.27 9.61
C PHE A 81 3.33 7.11 10.89
N SER A 82 4.42 7.79 11.24
CA SER A 82 4.43 8.74 12.35
C SER A 82 3.66 10.01 12.02
N ASP A 83 3.28 10.78 13.04
CA ASP A 83 2.67 12.09 12.85
C ASP A 83 3.57 13.02 12.02
N GLU A 84 4.90 12.93 12.15
CA GLU A 84 5.82 13.71 11.31
C GLU A 84 5.75 13.29 9.83
N GLU A 85 5.68 11.99 9.54
CA GLU A 85 5.54 11.48 8.17
C GLU A 85 4.18 11.87 7.57
N LEU A 86 3.10 11.76 8.34
CA LEU A 86 1.76 12.18 7.92
C LEU A 86 1.69 13.70 7.67
N ALA A 87 2.32 14.51 8.52
CA ALA A 87 2.43 15.94 8.30
C ALA A 87 3.22 16.28 7.03
N HIS A 88 4.29 15.53 6.74
CA HIS A 88 5.03 15.68 5.48
C HIS A 88 4.15 15.37 4.27
N PHE A 89 3.41 14.26 4.28
CA PHE A 89 2.49 13.91 3.19
C PHE A 89 1.38 14.95 3.01
N LEU A 90 0.85 15.52 4.10
CA LEU A 90 -0.15 16.58 4.01
C LEU A 90 0.40 17.80 3.25
N VAL A 91 1.64 18.20 3.54
CA VAL A 91 2.30 19.31 2.84
C VAL A 91 2.53 18.97 1.37
N GLU A 92 2.99 17.76 1.05
CA GLU A 92 3.16 17.31 -0.35
C GLU A 92 1.84 17.32 -1.13
N LEU A 93 0.74 16.91 -0.49
CA LEU A 93 -0.59 16.80 -1.11
C LEU A 93 -1.27 18.15 -1.31
N THR A 94 -1.15 19.04 -0.33
CA THR A 94 -2.01 20.24 -0.23
C THR A 94 -1.23 21.55 -0.34
N GLY A 95 0.10 21.50 -0.29
CA GLY A 95 0.96 22.68 -0.13
C GLY A 95 0.75 23.41 1.20
N SER A 96 -0.02 22.83 2.14
CA SER A 96 -0.42 23.48 3.39
C SER A 96 0.11 22.71 4.59
N SER A 97 0.75 23.42 5.52
CA SER A 97 1.22 22.86 6.79
C SER A 97 0.17 23.11 7.89
N THR A 98 -0.93 22.37 7.84
CA THR A 98 -1.87 22.34 8.98
C THR A 98 -1.41 21.26 9.95
N PRO A 99 -1.39 21.49 11.28
CA PRO A 99 -1.04 20.45 12.22
C PRO A 99 -2.01 19.27 12.10
N VAL A 100 -1.48 18.10 11.75
CA VAL A 100 -2.23 16.83 11.80
C VAL A 100 -2.35 16.46 13.27
N VAL A 101 -3.58 16.29 13.76
CA VAL A 101 -3.85 15.74 15.10
C VAL A 101 -4.46 14.36 14.88
N ALA A 102 -3.67 13.30 15.01
CA ALA A 102 -4.19 11.95 15.06
C ALA A 102 -4.97 11.77 16.38
N GLN A 103 -6.18 11.18 16.31
CA GLN A 103 -7.00 10.84 17.48
C GLN A 103 -6.62 9.47 18.04
#